data_AF-A0A349HS76-F1
#
_entry.id   AF-A0A349HS76-F1
#
_cell.length_a   1.000
_cell.length_b   1.000
_cell.length_c   1.000
_cell.angle_alpha   90.00
_cell.angle_beta   90.00
_cell.angle_gamma   90.00
#
_symmetry.space_group_name_H-M   'P 1'
#
loop_
_entity.id
_entity.type
_entity.pdbx_description
1 polymer ?
#
loop_
_entity_poly.entity_id
_entity_poly.type
_entity_poly.pdbx_seq_one_letter_code
_entity_poly.pdbx_strand_id
1 'polypeptide(L)' 'MIDVIEILKECGALLEGHFLLSSGKHSNKYCQ' A
#
# COMPACT_ATOMS: atom_id res chain seq x y z
N MET A 1 -9.26 17.33 -9.62
CA MET A 1 -7.97 16.98 -9.00
C MET A 1 -7.94 15.47 -8.87
N ILE A 2 -6.80 14.83 -9.17
CA ILE A 2 -6.68 13.37 -9.15
C ILE A 2 -6.34 12.92 -7.73
N ASP A 3 -7.08 11.95 -7.19
CA ASP A 3 -6.74 11.29 -5.93
C ASP A 3 -5.87 10.07 -6.21
N VAL A 4 -4.58 10.18 -5.91
CA VAL A 4 -3.60 9.12 -6.15
C VAL A 4 -3.87 7.89 -5.27
N ILE A 5 -4.42 8.08 -4.07
CA ILE A 5 -4.71 6.96 -3.17
C ILE A 5 -5.83 6.09 -3.73
N GLU A 6 -6.87 6.71 -4.31
CA GLU A 6 -7.95 5.97 -4.96
C GLU A 6 -7.45 5.21 -6.20
N ILE A 7 -6.60 5.82 -7.02
CA ILE A 7 -5.99 5.10 -8.17
C ILE A 7 -5.22 3.85 -7.70
N LEU A 8 -4.42 3.97 -6.63
CA LEU A 8 -3.63 2.86 -6.11
C LEU A 8 -4.51 1.73 -5.53
N LYS A 9 -5.67 2.06 -4.96
CA LYS A 9 -6.65 1.06 -4.53
C LYS A 9 -7.34 0.41 -5.72
N GLU A 10 -7.79 1.20 -6.70
CA GLU A 10 -8.51 0.72 -7.88
C GLU A 10 -7.68 -0.23 -8.74
N CYS A 11 -6.37 0.04 -8.89
CA CYS A 11 -5.46 -0.84 -9.63
C CYS A 11 -4.89 -1.99 -8.79
N GLY A 12 -5.24 -2.09 -7.51
CA GLY A 12 -4.73 -3.12 -6.60
C GLY A 12 -3.27 -2.95 -6.18
N ALA A 13 -2.66 -1.79 -6.45
CA ALA A 13 -1.29 -1.50 -6.04
C ALA A 13 -1.17 -1.26 -4.53
N LEU A 14 -2.21 -0.72 -3.87
CA LEU A 14 -2.24 -0.54 -2.42
C LEU A 14 -2.87 -1.76 -1.73
N LEU A 15 -2.03 -2.58 -1.12
CA LEU A 15 -2.44 -3.73 -0.32
C LEU A 15 -2.63 -3.33 1.14
N GLU A 16 -3.70 -3.81 1.77
CA GLU A 16 -3.94 -3.69 3.21
C GLU A 16 -3.76 -5.05 3.89
N GLY A 17 -3.07 -5.06 5.03
CA GLY A 17 -2.71 -6.31 5.71
C GLY A 17 -1.70 -6.08 6.83
N HIS A 18 -0.81 -7.03 7.03
CA HIS A 18 0.31 -6.91 7.96
C HIS A 18 1.59 -7.36 7.27
N PHE A 19 2.45 -6.40 6.93
CA PHE A 19 3.65 -6.62 6.13
C PHE A 19 4.91 -6.35 6.96
N LEU A 20 5.87 -7.27 6.90
CA LEU A 20 7.25 -7.02 7.32
C LEU A 20 8.00 -6.39 6.15
N LEU A 21 8.36 -5.12 6.27
CA LEU A 21 9.07 -4.40 5.22
C LEU A 21 10.56 -4.77 5.21
N SER A 22 11.27 -4.46 4.12
CA SER A 22 12.72 -4.69 4.00
C SER A 22 13.55 -3.95 5.07
N SER A 23 12.98 -2.90 5.68
CA SER A 23 13.58 -2.20 6.82
C SER A 23 13.45 -2.94 8.16
N GLY A 24 12.77 -4.08 8.19
CA GLY A 24 12.40 -4.80 9.42
C GLY A 24 11.23 -4.19 10.18
N LYS A 25 10.64 -3.08 9.69
CA LYS A 25 9.46 -2.45 10.29
C LYS A 25 8.18 -3.14 9.82
N HIS A 26 7.19 -3.13 10.69
CA HIS A 26 5.85 -3.62 10.40
C HIS A 26 5.01 -2.47 9.82
N SER A 27 4.23 -2.77 8.78
CA SER A 27 3.29 -1.81 8.16
C SER A 27 1.96 -2.49 7.91
N ASN A 28 0.87 -1.74 8.07
CA ASN A 28 -0.47 -2.21 7.71
C ASN A 28 -0.80 -2.02 6.23
N LYS A 29 0.11 -1.43 5.45
CA LYS A 29 -0.03 -1.19 4.02
C LYS A 29 1.25 -1.52 3.27
N TYR A 30 1.10 -1.98 2.03
CA TYR A 30 2.20 -2.19 1.10
C TYR A 30 1.80 -1.71 -0.29
N CYS A 31 2.68 -0.97 -0.95
CA CYS A 31 2.49 -0.52 -2.33
C CYS A 31 3.37 -1.39 -3.24
N GLN A 32 2.77 -2.15 -4.16
CA GLN A 32 3.46 -3.06 -5.09
C GLN A 32 3.63 -2.46 -6.48
#